data_AF-A0A0G1XT16-F1
#
_entry.id   AF-A0A0G1XT16-F1
#
_cell.length_a   1.000
_cell.length_b   1.000
_cell.length_c   1.000
_cell.angle_alpha   90.00
_cell.angle_beta   90.00
_cell.angle_gamma   90.00
#
_symmetry.space_group_name_H-M   'P 1'
#
loop_
_entity.id
_entity.type
_entity.pdbx_description
1 polymer ?
#
loop_
_entity_poly.entity_id
_entity_poly.type
_entity_poly.pdbx_seq_one_letter_code
_entity_poly.pdbx_strand_id
1 'polypeptide(L)'
;MRFGLTSTLLGGGYFGFDYGTTRHNDLWYYDEYDAQIGTPVGSPVNVLNPANKTLAPSVWQRDFSGGKVIVNATSEPQRIQLGGEYEHLRGSQDAAVNSGRIVSSVRMNPQDGVMLLRRTERIHDAAFVNGAFVRIFDEEGAVKRTGFFSFEALAQGGQNVMLYDIDLDGRREWIVAGDSRVDLYDDDGRLSKSFYPYTESYSLGVNIAVGDLEIPRRRERGHRRLKWR
;
A
#
# COMPACT_ATOMS: atom_id res chain seq x y z
N MET A 1 22.90 7.13 4.01
CA MET A 1 21.82 6.25 4.49
C MET A 1 21.18 5.45 3.36
N ARG A 2 20.47 6.08 2.40
CA ARG A 2 19.66 5.39 1.37
C ARG A 2 20.35 4.24 0.66
N PHE A 3 21.59 4.44 0.19
CA PHE A 3 22.37 3.37 -0.46
C PHE A 3 22.49 2.11 0.40
N GLY A 4 22.78 2.24 1.69
CA GLY A 4 22.90 1.12 2.62
C GLY A 4 21.56 0.44 2.89
N LEU A 5 20.50 1.23 3.16
CA LEU A 5 19.16 0.72 3.42
C LEU A 5 18.63 -0.08 2.22
N THR A 6 18.66 0.53 1.04
CA THR A 6 18.18 -0.11 -0.20
C THR A 6 19.01 -1.32 -0.59
N SER A 7 20.34 -1.29 -0.42
CA SER A 7 21.20 -2.47 -0.60
C SER A 7 20.83 -3.61 0.34
N THR A 8 20.51 -3.28 1.59
CA THR A 8 20.08 -4.27 2.59
C THR A 8 18.74 -4.91 2.21
N LEU A 9 17.80 -4.11 1.69
CA LEU A 9 16.50 -4.58 1.21
C LEU A 9 16.62 -5.45 -0.06
N LEU A 10 17.64 -5.25 -0.89
CA LEU A 10 17.96 -6.20 -1.97
C LEU A 10 18.28 -7.59 -1.38
N GLY A 11 19.10 -7.64 -0.32
CA GLY A 11 19.51 -8.88 0.33
C GLY A 11 18.51 -9.47 1.33
N GLY A 12 17.48 -8.71 1.74
CA GLY A 12 16.53 -9.12 2.79
C GLY A 12 17.12 -9.07 4.21
N GLY A 13 18.09 -8.19 4.45
CA GLY A 13 18.70 -8.02 5.78
C GLY A 13 17.96 -7.01 6.65
N TYR A 14 18.45 -6.84 7.89
CA TYR A 14 18.07 -5.75 8.78
C TYR A 14 19.05 -4.59 8.63
N PHE A 15 18.54 -3.36 8.58
CA PHE A 15 19.35 -2.15 8.45
C PHE A 15 19.23 -1.29 9.72
N GLY A 16 20.37 -0.79 10.19
CA GLY A 16 20.45 0.24 11.22
C GLY A 16 21.53 1.24 10.84
N PHE A 17 21.35 2.49 11.24
CA PHE A 17 22.31 3.56 10.98
C PHE A 17 22.69 4.21 12.32
N ASP A 18 23.97 4.18 12.67
CA ASP A 18 24.50 4.71 13.92
C ASP A 18 25.78 5.54 13.71
N TYR A 19 26.26 6.19 14.76
CA TYR A 19 27.54 6.91 14.77
C TYR A 19 28.72 5.95 15.01
N GLY A 20 28.78 4.86 14.24
CA GLY A 20 29.85 3.86 14.28
C GLY A 20 30.04 3.26 15.69
N THR A 21 31.28 2.97 16.06
CA THR A 21 31.62 2.36 17.37
C THR A 21 31.66 3.35 18.54
N THR A 22 31.45 4.64 18.28
CA THR A 22 31.77 5.70 19.24
C THR A 22 30.56 6.12 20.07
N ARG A 23 29.36 6.12 19.47
CA ARG A 23 28.10 6.48 20.13
C ARG A 23 26.92 5.76 19.47
N HIS A 24 26.13 5.07 20.30
CA HIS A 24 24.90 4.38 19.89
C HIS A 24 23.64 4.99 20.52
N ASN A 25 23.73 6.21 21.06
CA ASN A 25 22.63 6.90 21.74
C ASN A 25 21.91 7.92 20.85
N ASP A 26 22.29 8.05 19.58
CA ASP A 26 21.68 8.95 18.62
C ASP A 26 20.63 8.20 17.78
N LEU A 27 19.36 8.56 17.95
CA LEU A 27 18.24 8.03 17.16
C LEU A 27 18.15 8.79 15.84
N TRP A 28 18.99 8.45 14.86
CA TRP A 28 18.87 8.98 13.51
C TRP A 28 17.69 8.34 12.79
N TYR A 29 16.59 9.08 12.78
CA TYR A 29 15.35 8.71 12.13
C TYR A 29 15.32 9.20 10.69
N TYR A 30 14.84 8.36 9.77
CA TYR A 30 14.66 8.70 8.36
C TYR A 30 13.27 8.29 7.89
N ASP A 31 12.67 9.10 7.01
CA ASP A 31 11.32 8.84 6.49
C ASP A 31 11.24 7.54 5.68
N GLU A 32 12.36 7.05 5.13
CA GLU A 32 12.43 5.73 4.49
C GLU A 32 12.13 4.56 5.45
N TYR A 33 12.24 4.73 6.77
CA TYR A 33 11.92 3.67 7.73
C TYR A 33 10.42 3.44 7.90
N ASP A 34 9.60 4.46 7.66
CA ASP A 34 8.13 4.38 7.71
C ASP A 34 7.50 3.88 6.41
N ALA A 35 8.32 3.65 5.39
CA ALA A 35 7.85 3.29 4.08
C ALA A 35 7.29 1.87 4.06
N GLN A 36 5.97 1.76 3.91
CA GLN A 36 5.25 0.49 3.80
C GLN A 36 5.34 -0.08 2.37
N ILE A 37 6.52 -0.57 1.98
CA ILE A 37 6.71 -1.23 0.67
C ILE A 37 6.27 -2.70 0.65
N GLY A 38 5.96 -3.30 1.81
CA GLY A 38 5.42 -4.65 1.91
C GLY A 38 6.48 -5.76 1.83
N THR A 39 6.10 -6.92 1.29
CA THR A 39 6.94 -8.13 1.23
C THR A 39 7.69 -8.26 -0.10
N PRO A 40 8.90 -8.83 -0.14
CA PRO A 40 9.67 -8.94 -1.37
C PRO A 40 8.98 -9.86 -2.39
N VAL A 41 8.95 -9.42 -3.64
CA VAL A 41 8.42 -10.15 -4.80
C VAL A 41 9.61 -10.53 -5.69
N GLY A 42 10.00 -11.79 -5.62
CA GLY A 42 11.13 -12.33 -6.39
C GLY A 42 12.51 -11.93 -5.86
N SER A 43 13.51 -12.24 -6.69
CA SER A 43 14.93 -11.99 -6.41
C SER A 43 15.40 -10.66 -7.02
N PRO A 44 16.48 -10.04 -6.50
CA PRO A 44 17.10 -8.88 -7.12
C PRO A 44 17.45 -9.09 -8.59
N VAL A 45 17.25 -8.06 -9.40
CA VAL A 45 17.55 -8.05 -10.84
C VAL A 45 18.54 -6.93 -11.13
N ASN A 46 19.56 -7.25 -11.93
CA ASN A 46 20.45 -6.26 -12.50
C ASN A 46 19.73 -5.55 -13.65
N VAL A 47 19.47 -4.26 -13.50
CA VAL A 47 18.69 -3.46 -14.47
C VAL A 47 19.49 -3.18 -15.74
N LEU A 48 20.80 -2.97 -15.63
CA LEU A 48 21.66 -2.65 -16.78
C LEU A 48 22.07 -3.91 -17.56
N ASN A 49 22.12 -5.07 -16.89
CA ASN A 49 22.42 -6.36 -17.50
C ASN A 49 21.57 -7.48 -16.87
N PRO A 50 20.30 -7.64 -17.30
CA PRO A 50 19.35 -8.58 -16.67
C PRO A 50 19.77 -10.06 -16.69
N ALA A 51 20.64 -10.45 -17.64
CA ALA A 51 21.18 -11.80 -17.74
C ALA A 51 22.21 -12.09 -16.63
N ASN A 52 22.89 -11.06 -16.12
CA ASN A 52 23.89 -11.24 -15.07
C ASN A 52 23.23 -11.33 -13.68
N LYS A 53 23.37 -12.48 -13.03
CA LYS A 53 22.88 -12.73 -11.66
C LYS A 53 23.95 -12.58 -10.58
N THR A 54 25.20 -12.35 -10.98
CA THR A 54 26.32 -12.18 -10.04
C THR A 54 26.36 -10.75 -9.55
N LEU A 55 26.50 -10.55 -8.24
CA LEU A 55 26.65 -9.23 -7.64
C LEU A 55 27.91 -8.53 -8.18
N ALA A 56 27.72 -7.37 -8.78
CA ALA A 56 28.76 -6.52 -9.34
C ALA A 56 28.30 -5.05 -9.27
N PRO A 57 29.24 -4.07 -9.34
CA PRO A 57 28.90 -2.66 -9.47
C PRO A 57 27.98 -2.43 -10.68
N SER A 58 26.69 -2.22 -10.41
CA SER A 58 25.63 -2.06 -11.40
C SER A 58 24.40 -1.41 -10.75
N VAL A 59 23.33 -1.25 -11.53
CA VAL A 59 22.04 -0.87 -10.97
C VAL A 59 21.25 -2.12 -10.66
N TRP A 60 20.86 -2.27 -9.40
CA TRP A 60 20.08 -3.42 -8.92
C TRP A 60 18.71 -2.97 -8.46
N GLN A 61 17.72 -3.79 -8.73
CA GLN A 61 16.33 -3.53 -8.35
C GLN A 61 15.76 -4.76 -7.64
N ARG A 62 14.86 -4.53 -6.68
CA ARG A 62 13.98 -5.56 -6.16
C ARG A 62 12.56 -5.03 -6.02
N ASP A 63 11.61 -5.86 -6.44
CA ASP A 63 10.19 -5.59 -6.31
C ASP A 63 9.65 -6.03 -4.96
N PHE A 64 8.64 -5.30 -4.48
CA PHE A 64 7.89 -5.60 -3.26
C PHE A 64 6.39 -5.46 -3.53
N SER A 65 5.55 -6.06 -2.69
CA SER A 65 4.09 -6.08 -2.89
C SER A 65 3.48 -4.67 -2.92
N GLY A 66 4.04 -3.73 -2.16
CA GLY A 66 3.61 -2.33 -2.08
C GLY A 66 4.59 -1.33 -2.71
N GLY A 67 5.66 -1.78 -3.36
CA GLY A 67 6.69 -0.85 -3.85
C GLY A 67 7.88 -1.50 -4.56
N LYS A 68 8.96 -0.74 -4.66
CA LYS A 68 10.20 -1.14 -5.35
C LYS A 68 11.38 -0.42 -4.73
N VAL A 69 12.51 -1.10 -4.66
CA VAL A 69 13.80 -0.51 -4.29
C VAL A 69 14.77 -0.60 -5.45
N ILE A 70 15.58 0.44 -5.64
CA ILE A 70 16.62 0.50 -6.67
C ILE A 70 17.90 1.04 -6.02
N VAL A 71 19.03 0.42 -6.36
CA VAL A 71 20.37 0.78 -5.91
C VAL A 71 21.23 1.06 -7.12
N ASN A 72 21.85 2.23 -7.19
CA ASN A 72 22.89 2.53 -8.16
C ASN A 72 24.26 2.33 -7.51
N ALA A 73 24.85 1.15 -7.68
CA ALA A 73 26.20 0.85 -7.21
C ALA A 73 27.30 1.21 -8.23
N THR A 74 26.96 1.97 -9.29
CA THR A 74 27.94 2.46 -10.26
C THR A 74 28.58 3.77 -9.81
N SER A 75 29.66 4.17 -10.47
CA SER A 75 30.32 5.47 -10.28
C SER A 75 29.67 6.62 -11.05
N GLU A 76 28.62 6.35 -11.83
CA GLU A 76 27.99 7.32 -12.72
C GLU A 76 26.50 7.53 -12.40
N PRO A 77 25.93 8.73 -12.63
CA PRO A 77 24.50 8.92 -12.52
C PRO A 77 23.75 8.05 -13.53
N GLN A 78 22.71 7.36 -13.08
CA GLN A 78 21.90 6.48 -13.92
C GLN A 78 20.45 6.99 -13.99
N ARG A 79 19.82 6.87 -15.17
CA ARG A 79 18.39 7.10 -15.33
C ARG A 79 17.72 5.76 -15.62
N ILE A 80 16.77 5.38 -14.78
CA ILE A 80 16.13 4.07 -14.79
C ILE A 80 14.65 4.21 -15.07
N GLN A 81 14.18 3.46 -16.07
CA GLN A 81 12.75 3.33 -16.35
C GLN A 81 12.13 2.29 -15.41
N LEU A 82 10.97 2.59 -14.84
CA LEU A 82 10.36 1.78 -13.79
C LEU A 82 9.40 0.69 -14.31
N GLY A 83 9.04 0.76 -15.60
CA GLY A 83 8.05 -0.15 -16.20
C GLY A 83 6.62 0.04 -15.70
N GLY A 84 6.32 1.20 -15.12
CA GLY A 84 5.01 1.56 -14.56
C GLY A 84 5.12 2.89 -13.80
N GLU A 85 4.00 3.33 -13.22
CA GLU A 85 3.98 4.50 -12.35
C GLU A 85 4.22 4.12 -10.90
N TYR A 86 5.11 4.85 -10.25
CA TYR A 86 5.39 4.71 -8.83
C TYR A 86 5.38 6.07 -8.17
N GLU A 87 5.15 6.10 -6.88
CA GLU A 87 5.17 7.29 -6.07
C GLU A 87 6.49 7.36 -5.30
N HIS A 88 7.17 8.50 -5.36
CA HIS A 88 8.21 8.80 -4.39
C HIS A 88 7.63 8.81 -2.97
N LEU A 89 8.45 8.47 -1.98
CA LEU A 89 8.09 8.74 -0.59
C LEU A 89 7.82 10.23 -0.42
N ARG A 90 7.06 10.58 0.60
CA ARG A 90 6.80 11.98 0.98
C ARG A 90 7.47 12.24 2.32
N GLY A 91 8.53 13.03 2.29
CA GLY A 91 9.34 13.32 3.47
C GLY A 91 9.85 14.75 3.49
N SER A 92 10.20 15.21 4.69
CA SER A 92 10.71 16.56 4.92
C SER A 92 12.24 16.65 4.91
N GLN A 93 12.95 15.54 5.10
CA GLN A 93 14.41 15.52 5.22
C GLN A 93 15.14 15.74 3.89
N ASP A 94 14.71 15.06 2.83
CA ASP A 94 15.18 15.29 1.46
C ASP A 94 13.98 15.31 0.50
N ALA A 95 13.24 16.43 0.52
CA ALA A 95 12.04 16.62 -0.28
C ALA A 95 12.30 16.60 -1.79
N ALA A 96 13.55 16.72 -2.25
CA ALA A 96 13.88 16.61 -3.67
C ALA A 96 13.73 15.15 -4.16
N VAL A 97 14.13 14.20 -3.33
CA VAL A 97 13.95 12.76 -3.60
C VAL A 97 12.62 12.27 -3.06
N ASN A 98 12.30 12.56 -1.80
CA ASN A 98 11.05 12.16 -1.16
C ASN A 98 9.97 13.24 -1.35
N SER A 99 9.71 13.54 -2.63
CA SER A 99 8.81 14.61 -3.07
C SER A 99 7.32 14.24 -3.07
N GLY A 100 6.98 12.97 -2.91
CA GLY A 100 5.63 12.45 -3.11
C GLY A 100 5.15 12.47 -4.57
N ARG A 101 6.03 12.70 -5.54
CA ARG A 101 5.65 12.77 -6.97
C ARG A 101 5.44 11.37 -7.54
N ILE A 102 4.46 11.25 -8.44
CA ILE A 102 4.30 10.09 -9.30
C ILE A 102 5.32 10.19 -10.46
N VAL A 103 6.07 9.12 -10.67
CA VAL A 103 7.14 9.03 -11.67
C VAL A 103 7.09 7.68 -12.39
N SER A 104 7.51 7.68 -13.64
CA SER A 104 7.75 6.46 -14.45
C SER A 104 9.24 6.19 -14.70
N SER A 105 10.10 7.15 -14.34
CA SER A 105 11.55 7.02 -14.36
C SER A 105 12.17 7.77 -13.19
N VAL A 106 13.33 7.31 -12.74
CA VAL A 106 14.10 7.97 -11.68
C VAL A 106 15.53 8.22 -12.15
N ARG A 107 16.07 9.40 -11.83
CA ARG A 107 17.50 9.67 -11.98
C ARG A 107 18.16 9.50 -10.61
N MET A 108 19.20 8.68 -10.56
CA MET A 108 19.93 8.36 -9.34
C MET A 108 21.38 8.79 -9.48
N ASN A 109 21.92 9.40 -8.43
CA ASN A 109 23.35 9.70 -8.34
C ASN A 109 24.17 8.39 -8.20
N PRO A 110 25.49 8.44 -8.45
CA PRO A 110 26.40 7.35 -8.10
C PRO A 110 26.26 6.97 -6.63
N GLN A 111 26.37 5.68 -6.32
CA GLN A 111 26.35 5.16 -4.94
C GLN A 111 25.16 5.65 -4.11
N ASP A 112 23.99 5.76 -4.72
CA ASP A 112 22.73 6.13 -4.06
C ASP A 112 21.65 5.06 -4.27
N GLY A 113 20.60 5.13 -3.47
CA GLY A 113 19.44 4.26 -3.54
C GLY A 113 18.15 5.06 -3.54
N VAL A 114 17.07 4.45 -4.03
CA VAL A 114 15.72 5.01 -3.95
C VAL A 114 14.72 3.93 -3.60
N MET A 115 13.74 4.31 -2.79
CA MET A 115 12.58 3.50 -2.48
C MET A 115 11.34 4.20 -3.03
N LEU A 116 10.46 3.44 -3.66
CA LEU A 116 9.27 3.93 -4.33
C LEU A 116 8.07 3.08 -3.90
N LEU A 117 6.92 3.73 -3.73
CA LEU A 117 5.66 3.08 -3.41
C LEU A 117 4.88 2.80 -4.70
N ARG A 118 4.13 1.69 -4.73
CA ARG A 118 3.09 1.51 -5.74
C ARG A 118 1.98 2.52 -5.49
N ARG A 119 1.37 3.01 -6.56
CA ARG A 119 0.23 3.92 -6.46
C ARG A 119 -0.94 3.23 -5.77
N THR A 120 -1.61 3.97 -4.89
CA THR A 120 -2.93 3.59 -4.40
C THR A 120 -3.96 4.01 -5.45
N GLU A 121 -4.78 3.07 -5.88
CA GLU A 121 -5.79 3.30 -6.94
C GLU A 121 -7.19 2.86 -6.51
N ARG A 122 -7.31 2.21 -5.35
CA ARG A 122 -8.55 1.64 -4.85
C ARG A 122 -8.59 1.71 -3.34
N ILE A 123 -9.81 1.83 -2.81
CA ILE A 123 -10.11 1.79 -1.37
C ILE A 123 -10.74 0.43 -1.09
N HIS A 124 -10.28 -0.22 -0.03
CA HIS A 124 -10.85 -1.46 0.49
C HIS A 124 -11.38 -1.21 1.89
N ASP A 125 -12.39 -1.99 2.28
CA ASP A 125 -12.88 -2.10 3.65
C ASP A 125 -13.35 -0.76 4.25
N ALA A 126 -13.71 0.19 3.38
CA ALA A 126 -14.23 1.51 3.72
C ALA A 126 -15.18 2.02 2.63
N ALA A 127 -16.17 2.80 3.03
CA ALA A 127 -17.14 3.41 2.15
C ALA A 127 -16.54 4.63 1.42
N PHE A 128 -16.80 4.77 0.13
CA PHE A 128 -16.36 5.92 -0.66
C PHE A 128 -17.38 6.29 -1.74
N VAL A 129 -17.34 7.55 -2.18
CA VAL A 129 -18.22 8.03 -3.26
C VAL A 129 -17.53 7.80 -4.59
N ASN A 130 -18.15 7.03 -5.47
CA ASN A 130 -17.60 6.72 -6.80
C ASN A 130 -17.46 8.00 -7.66
N GLY A 131 -16.29 8.17 -8.28
CA GLY A 131 -15.95 9.38 -9.04
C GLY A 131 -15.43 10.55 -8.20
N ALA A 132 -15.33 10.41 -6.88
CA ALA A 132 -14.76 11.45 -6.02
C ALA A 132 -13.22 11.43 -6.03
N PHE A 133 -12.61 12.61 -5.82
CA PHE A 133 -11.17 12.72 -5.60
C PHE A 133 -10.81 12.41 -4.14
N VAL A 134 -10.11 11.30 -3.95
CA VAL A 134 -9.64 10.80 -2.65
C VAL A 134 -8.37 11.53 -2.25
N ARG A 135 -8.30 11.96 -1.00
CA ARG A 135 -7.09 12.51 -0.37
C ARG A 135 -6.69 11.64 0.82
N ILE A 136 -5.39 11.46 1.00
CA ILE A 136 -4.84 10.53 2.00
C ILE A 136 -3.95 11.33 2.95
N PHE A 137 -4.29 11.30 4.23
CA PHE A 137 -3.59 12.01 5.29
C PHE A 137 -3.08 11.04 6.35
N ASP A 138 -2.09 11.45 7.13
CA ASP A 138 -1.70 10.80 8.37
C ASP A 138 -2.60 11.27 9.54
N GLU A 139 -2.31 10.77 10.74
CA GLU A 139 -3.08 11.02 11.96
C GLU A 139 -2.99 12.50 12.39
N GLU A 140 -1.93 13.19 11.99
CA GLU A 140 -1.70 14.62 12.22
C GLU A 140 -2.35 15.51 11.15
N GLY A 141 -2.95 14.92 10.12
CA GLY A 141 -3.61 15.64 9.02
C GLY A 141 -2.66 16.15 7.93
N ALA A 142 -1.39 15.74 7.94
CA ALA A 142 -0.47 16.01 6.85
C ALA A 142 -0.73 15.02 5.69
N VAL A 143 -0.51 15.48 4.46
CA VAL A 143 -0.70 14.63 3.28
C VAL A 143 0.29 13.48 3.35
N LYS A 144 -0.21 12.24 3.36
CA LYS A 144 0.63 11.03 3.43
C LYS A 144 0.94 10.44 2.07
N ARG A 145 -0.05 10.46 1.16
CA ARG A 145 0.04 9.91 -0.20
C ARG A 145 -0.62 10.84 -1.20
N THR A 146 -0.24 10.71 -2.46
CA THR A 146 -0.89 11.39 -3.57
C THR A 146 -2.32 10.87 -3.74
N GLY A 147 -3.26 11.80 -3.86
CA GLY A 147 -4.66 11.48 -4.08
C GLY A 147 -4.95 10.88 -5.45
N PHE A 148 -6.10 10.25 -5.59
CA PHE A 148 -6.56 9.63 -6.84
C PHE A 148 -8.08 9.75 -6.97
N PHE A 149 -8.61 9.60 -8.18
CA PHE A 149 -10.05 9.49 -8.38
C PHE A 149 -10.50 8.06 -8.10
N SER A 150 -11.47 7.90 -7.21
CA SER A 150 -12.11 6.60 -6.97
C SER A 150 -12.98 6.21 -8.18
N PHE A 151 -12.88 4.96 -8.60
CA PHE A 151 -13.65 4.45 -9.73
C PHE A 151 -13.94 2.95 -9.58
N GLU A 152 -15.22 2.61 -9.61
CA GLU A 152 -15.73 1.25 -9.75
C GLU A 152 -16.72 1.18 -10.90
N ALA A 153 -16.48 0.26 -11.84
CA ALA A 153 -17.26 0.13 -13.06
C ALA A 153 -18.71 -0.34 -12.82
N LEU A 154 -18.95 -1.02 -11.70
CA LEU A 154 -20.27 -1.50 -11.29
C LEU A 154 -21.15 -0.39 -10.67
N ALA A 155 -20.57 0.77 -10.38
CA ALA A 155 -21.27 1.89 -9.77
C ALA A 155 -21.34 3.09 -10.71
N GLN A 156 -22.42 3.87 -10.59
CA GLN A 156 -22.54 5.17 -11.22
C GLN A 156 -21.78 6.23 -10.41
N GLY A 157 -21.46 7.36 -11.05
CA GLY A 157 -20.85 8.49 -10.35
C GLY A 157 -21.76 9.02 -9.24
N GLY A 158 -21.21 9.33 -8.07
CA GLY A 158 -21.96 9.82 -6.91
C GLY A 158 -22.54 8.72 -6.01
N GLN A 159 -22.58 7.47 -6.45
CA GLN A 159 -23.02 6.36 -5.59
C GLN A 159 -21.97 6.06 -4.51
N ASN A 160 -22.45 5.62 -3.35
CA ASN A 160 -21.58 5.17 -2.27
C ASN A 160 -21.22 3.70 -2.47
N VAL A 161 -19.95 3.36 -2.38
CA VAL A 161 -19.41 2.04 -2.69
C VAL A 161 -18.53 1.56 -1.55
N MET A 162 -18.60 0.28 -1.24
CA MET A 162 -17.65 -0.40 -0.35
C MET A 162 -17.26 -1.74 -0.98
N LEU A 163 -15.97 -2.06 -0.94
CA LEU A 163 -15.46 -3.39 -1.23
C LEU A 163 -15.15 -4.07 0.09
N TYR A 164 -15.83 -5.16 0.42
CA TYR A 164 -15.70 -5.84 1.70
C TYR A 164 -15.86 -7.35 1.51
N ASP A 165 -15.13 -8.13 2.30
CA ASP A 165 -15.25 -9.59 2.37
C ASP A 165 -16.43 -9.95 3.28
N ILE A 166 -17.63 -10.08 2.71
CA ILE A 166 -18.87 -10.21 3.46
C ILE A 166 -19.08 -11.64 3.94
N ASP A 167 -18.61 -12.63 3.17
CA ASP A 167 -18.75 -14.04 3.48
C ASP A 167 -17.48 -14.69 4.08
N LEU A 168 -16.40 -13.91 4.23
CA LEU A 168 -15.13 -14.27 4.87
C LEU A 168 -14.36 -15.35 4.10
N ASP A 169 -14.48 -15.37 2.77
CA ASP A 169 -13.74 -16.30 1.90
C ASP A 169 -12.36 -15.77 1.45
N GLY A 170 -12.04 -14.51 1.79
CA GLY A 170 -10.81 -13.81 1.45
C GLY A 170 -10.87 -13.01 0.14
N ARG A 171 -12.01 -13.04 -0.55
CA ARG A 171 -12.33 -12.19 -1.70
C ARG A 171 -13.19 -11.03 -1.22
N ARG A 172 -13.50 -10.10 -2.13
CA ARG A 172 -14.26 -8.89 -1.76
C ARG A 172 -15.41 -8.72 -2.72
N GLU A 173 -16.58 -8.51 -2.14
CA GLU A 173 -17.82 -8.22 -2.81
C GLU A 173 -18.01 -6.70 -2.91
N TRP A 174 -18.82 -6.25 -3.85
CA TRP A 174 -19.17 -4.84 -3.97
C TRP A 174 -20.52 -4.58 -3.32
N ILE A 175 -20.57 -3.58 -2.45
CA ILE A 175 -21.78 -3.00 -1.91
C ILE A 175 -21.93 -1.63 -2.56
N VAL A 176 -22.96 -1.44 -3.39
CA VAL A 176 -23.22 -0.19 -4.11
C VAL A 176 -24.55 0.38 -3.62
N ALA A 177 -24.51 1.59 -3.08
CA ALA A 177 -25.66 2.28 -2.54
C ALA A 177 -25.95 3.54 -3.36
N GLY A 178 -27.14 3.59 -3.94
CA GLY A 178 -27.65 4.75 -4.67
C GLY A 178 -28.59 5.62 -3.82
N ASP A 179 -29.54 6.27 -4.50
CA ASP A 179 -30.49 7.17 -3.85
C ASP A 179 -31.43 6.45 -2.87
N SER A 180 -31.84 5.21 -3.21
CA SER A 180 -32.82 4.43 -2.43
C SER A 180 -32.55 2.94 -2.35
N ARG A 181 -31.72 2.42 -3.24
CA ARG A 181 -31.42 0.99 -3.37
C ARG A 181 -29.98 0.70 -3.00
N VAL A 182 -29.78 -0.45 -2.37
CA VAL A 182 -28.47 -1.07 -2.17
C VAL A 182 -28.41 -2.33 -3.03
N ASP A 183 -27.35 -2.42 -3.84
CA ASP A 183 -27.03 -3.55 -4.70
C ASP A 183 -25.77 -4.23 -4.15
N LEU A 184 -25.84 -5.55 -4.00
CA LEU A 184 -24.73 -6.40 -3.58
C LEU A 184 -24.28 -7.25 -4.76
N TYR A 185 -23.02 -7.15 -5.13
CA TYR A 185 -22.41 -7.95 -6.19
C TYR A 185 -21.36 -8.89 -5.60
N ASP A 186 -21.37 -10.14 -6.06
CA ASP A 186 -20.36 -11.15 -5.71
C ASP A 186 -18.97 -10.74 -6.25
N ASP A 187 -17.91 -11.44 -5.86
CA ASP A 187 -16.50 -11.17 -6.23
C ASP A 187 -16.22 -11.19 -7.75
N ASP A 188 -17.12 -11.80 -8.53
CA ASP A 188 -17.08 -11.86 -9.99
C ASP A 188 -17.90 -10.74 -10.69
N GLY A 189 -18.54 -9.87 -9.90
CA GLY A 189 -19.36 -8.75 -10.36
C GLY A 189 -20.80 -9.11 -10.73
N ARG A 190 -21.26 -10.33 -10.43
CA ARG A 190 -22.67 -10.71 -10.59
C ARG A 190 -23.52 -10.11 -9.48
N LEU A 191 -24.67 -9.57 -9.83
CA LEU A 191 -25.63 -9.08 -8.84
C LEU A 191 -26.20 -10.25 -8.03
N SER A 192 -25.91 -10.24 -6.73
CA SER A 192 -26.34 -11.24 -5.77
C SER A 192 -27.69 -10.87 -5.15
N LYS A 193 -27.82 -9.61 -4.69
CA LYS A 193 -29.04 -9.11 -4.02
C LYS A 193 -29.24 -7.62 -4.27
N SER A 194 -30.50 -7.20 -4.20
CA SER A 194 -30.89 -5.78 -4.15
C SER A 194 -31.99 -5.57 -3.13
N PHE A 195 -31.94 -4.45 -2.42
CA PHE A 195 -33.00 -4.08 -1.46
C PHE A 195 -33.11 -2.57 -1.27
N TYR A 196 -34.25 -2.12 -0.75
CA TYR A 196 -34.56 -0.72 -0.46
C TYR A 196 -34.66 -0.53 1.06
N PRO A 197 -33.64 0.04 1.73
CA PRO A 197 -33.62 0.12 3.20
C PRO A 197 -34.74 0.96 3.80
N TYR A 198 -35.20 1.99 3.08
CA TYR A 198 -36.23 2.92 3.55
C TYR A 198 -37.54 2.73 2.79
N THR A 199 -37.54 2.86 1.46
CA THR A 199 -38.59 2.49 0.48
C THR A 199 -38.04 2.73 -0.93
N GLU A 200 -38.76 2.29 -1.98
CA GLU A 200 -38.46 2.67 -3.37
C GLU A 200 -38.58 4.18 -3.62
N SER A 201 -39.48 4.85 -2.90
CA SER A 201 -39.76 6.28 -3.03
C SER A 201 -38.76 7.20 -2.31
N TYR A 202 -37.88 6.64 -1.49
CA TYR A 202 -36.80 7.41 -0.89
C TYR A 202 -35.86 7.94 -1.99
N SER A 203 -35.21 9.08 -1.78
CA SER A 203 -34.35 9.68 -2.80
C SER A 203 -33.24 10.58 -2.25
N LEU A 204 -32.90 10.43 -0.97
CA LEU A 204 -31.93 11.31 -0.29
C LEU A 204 -30.53 10.69 -0.17
N GLY A 205 -30.31 9.52 -0.77
CA GLY A 205 -29.02 8.83 -0.72
C GLY A 205 -28.92 7.85 0.43
N VAL A 206 -28.37 6.67 0.16
CA VAL A 206 -28.11 5.65 1.17
C VAL A 206 -26.62 5.65 1.53
N ASN A 207 -26.33 5.80 2.82
CA ASN A 207 -24.98 5.59 3.36
C ASN A 207 -24.86 4.16 3.88
N ILE A 208 -23.67 3.58 3.73
CA ILE A 208 -23.37 2.20 4.11
C ILE A 208 -22.19 2.13 5.08
N ALA A 209 -22.26 1.17 5.99
CA ALA A 209 -21.18 0.73 6.86
C ALA A 209 -21.33 -0.78 7.06
N VAL A 210 -20.20 -1.49 7.09
CA VAL A 210 -20.16 -2.92 7.37
C VAL A 210 -19.28 -3.15 8.59
N GLY A 211 -19.70 -4.04 9.47
CA GLY A 211 -18.94 -4.41 10.65
C GLY A 211 -19.42 -5.74 11.21
N ASP A 212 -18.49 -6.45 11.83
CA ASP A 212 -18.80 -7.66 12.58
C ASP A 212 -19.53 -7.28 13.88
N LEU A 213 -20.79 -7.70 13.98
CA LEU A 213 -21.62 -7.52 15.17
C LEU A 213 -21.59 -8.74 16.09
N GLU A 214 -20.99 -9.84 15.66
CA GLU A 214 -20.76 -11.00 16.50
C GLU A 214 -19.49 -10.78 17.31
N ILE A 215 -19.67 -10.45 18.59
CA ILE A 215 -18.58 -10.50 19.56
C ILE A 215 -18.05 -11.94 19.52
N PRO A 216 -16.76 -12.19 19.27
CA PRO A 216 -16.25 -13.55 19.29
C PRO A 216 -16.53 -14.10 20.68
N ARG A 217 -17.36 -15.15 20.76
CA ARG A 217 -17.41 -16.01 21.95
C ARG A 217 -15.97 -16.39 22.20
N ARG A 218 -15.40 -15.83 23.27
CA ARG A 218 -14.05 -16.08 23.73
C ARG A 218 -13.79 -17.58 23.54
N ARG A 219 -12.92 -17.93 22.59
CA ARG A 219 -12.42 -19.31 22.46
C ARG A 219 -11.71 -19.58 23.78
N GLU A 220 -12.42 -20.17 24.74
CA GLU A 220 -11.81 -20.82 25.87
C GLU A 220 -10.94 -21.93 25.29
N ARG A 221 -9.65 -21.62 25.09
CA ARG A 221 -8.64 -22.63 24.87
C ARG A 221 -8.71 -23.56 26.06
N GLY A 222 -9.12 -24.80 25.79
CA GLY A 222 -9.16 -25.86 26.77
C GLY A 222 -7.88 -25.88 27.60
N HIS A 223 -8.03 -25.66 28.90
CA HIS A 223 -7.14 -26.26 29.87
C HIS A 223 -7.91 -27.42 30.48
N ARG A 224 -7.65 -28.62 29.95
CA ARG A 224 -7.78 -29.83 30.75
C ARG A 224 -6.83 -29.68 31.94
N ARG A 225 -7.38 -29.49 33.15
CA ARG A 225 -6.83 -30.11 34.36
C ARG A 225 -7.98 -30.63 35.21
N LEU A 226 -7.97 -31.95 35.37
CA LEU A 226 -8.67 -32.66 36.43
C LEU A 226 -8.45 -31.99 37.79
N LYS A 227 -9.50 -31.93 38.61
CA LYS A 227 -9.42 -32.33 40.02
C LYS A 227 -10.69 -33.07 40.41
N TRP A 228 -10.50 -34.29 40.88
CA TRP A 228 -11.48 -35.07 41.65
C TRP A 228 -11.44 -34.61 43.11
N ARG A 229 -12.60 -34.28 43.68
CA ARG A 229 -13.24 -34.88 44.86
C ARG A 229 -14.48 -34.08 45.20
#